data_AF-A0A2U0RVN7-F1
#
_entry.id   AF-A0A2U0RVN7-F1
#
_cell.length_a   1.000
_cell.length_b   1.000
_cell.length_c   1.000
_cell.angle_alpha   90.00
_cell.angle_beta   90.00
_cell.angle_gamma   90.00
#
_symmetry.space_group_name_H-M   'P 1'
#
loop_
_entity.id
_entity.type
_entity.pdbx_description
1 polymer ?
#
loop_
_entity_poly.entity_id
_entity_poly.type
_entity_poly.pdbx_seq_one_letter_code
_entity_poly.pdbx_strand_id
1 'polypeptide(L)'
;MLNLTISDSLAPILFQIAIGGIGGFLVGYAVRKILKVALILVAIIFSLIFLAYLNVLDVDYDGLSELASNFVNTINPALDLLTPLLVHIPFIASFVIGLILGFRRD
;
A
#
# COMPACT_ATOMS: atom_id res chain seq x y z
N MET A 1 -41.37 -6.24 10.56
CA MET A 1 -40.59 -4.98 10.58
C MET A 1 -39.15 -5.15 11.07
N LEU A 2 -38.84 -6.11 11.96
CA LEU A 2 -37.46 -6.40 12.42
C LEU A 2 -36.52 -7.07 11.39
N ASN A 3 -37.06 -7.77 10.40
CA ASN A 3 -36.23 -8.49 9.42
C ASN A 3 -35.63 -7.57 8.34
N LEU A 4 -36.20 -6.38 8.13
CA LEU A 4 -35.73 -5.41 7.12
C LEU A 4 -34.57 -4.55 7.66
N THR A 5 -34.58 -4.22 8.95
CA THR A 5 -33.50 -3.44 9.59
C THR A 5 -32.19 -4.23 9.71
N ILE A 6 -32.27 -5.56 9.82
CA ILE A 6 -31.09 -6.43 9.91
C ILE A 6 -30.45 -6.62 8.53
N SER A 7 -31.25 -6.78 7.46
CA SER A 7 -30.73 -6.83 6.09
C SER A 7 -30.10 -5.51 5.68
N ASP A 8 -30.70 -4.36 6.02
CA ASP A 8 -30.19 -3.04 5.67
C ASP A 8 -28.90 -2.68 6.44
N SER A 9 -28.70 -3.21 7.65
CA SER A 9 -27.48 -2.98 8.44
C SER A 9 -26.36 -4.00 8.17
N LEU A 10 -26.68 -5.25 7.80
CA LEU A 10 -25.67 -6.29 7.53
C LEU A 10 -25.17 -6.27 6.09
N ALA A 11 -26.01 -5.90 5.12
CA ALA A 11 -25.62 -5.79 3.72
C ALA A 11 -24.36 -4.89 3.51
N PRO A 12 -24.26 -3.68 4.09
CA PRO A 12 -23.08 -2.85 3.92
C PRO A 12 -21.84 -3.43 4.60
N ILE A 13 -21.98 -4.13 5.74
CA ILE A 13 -20.86 -4.77 6.46
C ILE A 13 -20.31 -5.95 5.65
N LEU A 14 -21.19 -6.79 5.10
CA LEU A 14 -20.81 -7.92 4.25
C LEU A 14 -20.14 -7.45 2.95
N PHE A 15 -20.67 -6.38 2.35
CA PHE A 15 -20.08 -5.78 1.15
C PHE A 15 -18.68 -5.22 1.43
N GLN A 16 -18.51 -4.54 2.57
CA GLN A 16 -17.24 -3.98 3.00
C GLN A 16 -16.20 -5.06 3.34
N ILE A 17 -16.63 -6.17 3.95
CA ILE A 17 -15.78 -7.34 4.19
C ILE A 17 -15.37 -8.00 2.86
N ALA A 18 -16.30 -8.16 1.91
CA ALA A 18 -16.03 -8.76 0.61
C ALA A 18 -15.03 -7.93 -0.21
N ILE A 19 -15.23 -6.62 -0.30
CA ILE A 19 -14.32 -5.71 -1.01
C ILE A 19 -12.97 -5.63 -0.30
N GLY A 20 -12.95 -5.50 1.02
CA GLY A 20 -11.71 -5.47 1.80
C GLY A 20 -10.93 -6.78 1.67
N GLY A 21 -11.59 -7.93 1.72
CA GLY A 21 -10.94 -9.24 1.59
C GLY A 21 -10.38 -9.51 0.19
N ILE A 22 -11.16 -9.27 -0.86
CA ILE A 22 -10.71 -9.46 -2.25
C ILE A 22 -9.62 -8.43 -2.60
N GLY A 23 -9.83 -7.16 -2.21
CA GLY A 23 -8.85 -6.10 -2.38
C GLY A 23 -7.55 -6.40 -1.64
N GLY A 24 -7.65 -6.85 -0.39
CA GLY A 24 -6.51 -7.28 0.43
C GLY A 24 -5.75 -8.43 -0.21
N PHE A 25 -6.45 -9.43 -0.75
CA PHE A 25 -5.83 -10.55 -1.46
C PHE A 25 -5.05 -10.11 -2.70
N LEU A 26 -5.66 -9.25 -3.53
CA LEU A 26 -5.03 -8.74 -4.74
C LEU A 26 -3.81 -7.86 -4.42
N VAL A 27 -3.95 -6.98 -3.42
CA VAL A 27 -2.85 -6.14 -2.93
C VAL A 27 -1.74 -6.99 -2.33
N GLY A 28 -2.05 -7.98 -1.49
CA GLY A 28 -1.06 -8.90 -0.92
C GLY A 28 -0.23 -9.63 -1.99
N TYR A 29 -0.88 -10.05 -3.09
CA TYR A 29 -0.18 -10.64 -4.24
C TYR A 29 0.71 -9.62 -4.96
N ALA A 30 0.21 -8.40 -5.21
CA ALA A 30 0.98 -7.33 -5.86
C ALA A 30 2.21 -6.92 -5.01
N VAL A 31 2.04 -6.83 -3.70
CA VAL A 31 3.09 -6.47 -2.74
C VAL A 31 4.29 -7.41 -2.86
N ARG A 32 4.10 -8.74 -2.97
CA ARG A 32 5.22 -9.70 -3.19
C ARG A 32 6.07 -9.33 -4.40
N LYS A 33 5.43 -8.94 -5.51
CA LYS A 33 6.12 -8.59 -6.75
C LYS A 33 6.88 -7.27 -6.61
N ILE A 34 6.28 -6.29 -5.93
CA ILE A 34 6.89 -5.00 -5.63
C ILE A 34 8.08 -5.17 -4.70
N LEU A 35 8.02 -6.04 -3.68
CA LEU A 35 9.14 -6.29 -2.76
C LEU A 35 10.40 -6.73 -3.50
N LYS A 36 10.29 -7.62 -4.50
CA LYS A 36 11.45 -8.06 -5.29
C LYS A 36 12.11 -6.89 -6.03
N VAL A 37 11.31 -6.02 -6.64
CA VAL A 37 11.80 -4.83 -7.34
C VAL A 37 12.38 -3.81 -6.35
N ALA A 38 11.72 -3.60 -5.21
CA ALA A 38 12.18 -2.71 -4.16
C ALA A 38 13.54 -3.14 -3.61
N LEU A 39 13.78 -4.45 -3.44
CA LEU A 39 15.08 -4.96 -2.99
C LEU A 39 16.21 -4.61 -3.97
N ILE A 40 15.95 -4.72 -5.28
CA ILE A 40 16.90 -4.32 -6.33
C ILE A 40 17.13 -2.81 -6.27
N LEU A 41 16.07 -2.03 -6.10
CA LEU A 41 16.17 -0.57 -6.03
C LEU A 41 16.99 -0.11 -4.82
N VAL A 42 16.81 -0.73 -3.65
CA VAL A 42 17.63 -0.45 -2.47
C VAL A 42 19.10 -0.77 -2.73
N ALA A 43 19.39 -1.89 -3.38
CA ALA A 43 20.77 -2.24 -3.74
C ALA A 43 21.40 -1.21 -4.69
N ILE A 44 20.64 -0.67 -5.65
CA ILE A 44 21.11 0.38 -6.56
C ILE A 44 21.40 1.67 -5.79
N ILE A 45 20.48 2.12 -4.93
CA ILE A 45 20.67 3.33 -4.11
C ILE A 45 21.88 3.19 -3.20
N PHE A 46 22.06 2.02 -2.59
CA PHE A 46 23.22 1.73 -1.74
C PHE A 46 24.54 1.70 -2.53
N SER A 47 24.52 1.19 -3.75
CA SER A 47 25.69 1.26 -4.64
C SER A 47 26.03 2.71 -5.02
N LEU A 48 25.00 3.53 -5.29
CA LEU A 48 25.16 4.94 -5.64
C LEU A 48 25.73 5.76 -4.47
N ILE A 49 25.27 5.53 -3.24
CA ILE A 49 25.82 6.21 -2.04
C ILE A 49 27.28 5.83 -1.79
N PHE A 50 27.64 4.57 -2.05
CA PHE A 50 29.02 4.10 -1.93
C PHE A 50 29.94 4.79 -2.95
N LEU A 51 29.46 4.98 -4.19
CA LEU A 51 30.22 5.66 -5.23
C LEU A 51 30.33 7.18 -5.00
N ALA A 52 29.30 7.79 -4.42
CA ALA A 52 29.35 9.18 -3.97
C ALA A 52 30.39 9.39 -2.86
N TYR A 53 30.53 8.44 -1.93
CA TYR A 53 31.54 8.50 -0.87
C TYR A 53 32.98 8.49 -1.42
N LEU A 54 33.20 7.83 -2.55
CA LEU A 54 34.48 7.81 -3.27
C LEU A 54 34.79 9.13 -4.00
N ASN A 55 33.92 10.16 -3.90
CA ASN A 55 34.03 11.46 -4.60
C ASN A 55 34.09 11.33 -6.15
N VAL A 56 33.58 10.22 -6.70
CA VAL A 56 33.55 9.97 -8.16
C VAL A 56 32.29 10.57 -8.81
N LEU A 57 31.25 10.85 -8.03
CA LEU A 57 29.97 11.42 -8.47
C LEU A 57 29.57 12.60 -7.59
N ASP A 58 29.34 13.76 -8.23
CA ASP A 58 28.65 14.89 -7.61
C ASP A 58 27.14 14.60 -7.62
N VAL A 59 26.58 14.37 -6.44
CA VAL A 59 25.16 14.02 -6.29
C VAL A 59 24.38 15.30 -5.99
N ASP A 60 23.54 15.72 -6.93
CA ASP A 60 22.61 16.83 -6.74
C ASP A 60 21.47 16.42 -5.79
N TYR A 61 21.62 16.79 -4.51
CA TYR A 61 20.64 16.51 -3.47
C TYR A 61 19.35 17.31 -3.64
N ASP A 62 19.36 18.46 -4.33
CA ASP A 62 18.17 19.28 -4.56
C ASP A 62 17.24 18.60 -5.56
N GLY A 63 17.78 18.10 -6.68
CA GLY A 63 16.99 17.35 -7.66
C GLY A 63 16.38 16.06 -7.07
N LEU A 64 17.10 15.36 -6.19
CA LEU A 64 16.57 14.19 -5.48
C LEU A 64 15.45 14.55 -4.50
N SER A 65 15.63 15.64 -3.75
CA SER A 65 14.64 16.16 -2.81
C SER A 65 13.36 16.58 -3.52
N GLU A 66 13.47 17.28 -4.65
CA GLU A 66 12.34 17.68 -5.47
C GLU A 66 11.57 16.46 -6.00
N LEU A 67 12.28 15.46 -6.53
CA LEU A 67 11.66 14.24 -7.04
C LEU A 67 10.96 13.44 -5.93
N ALA A 68 11.56 13.36 -4.74
CA ALA A 68 10.95 12.75 -3.56
C ALA A 68 9.69 13.53 -3.13
N SER A 69 9.77 14.86 -3.09
CA SER A 69 8.64 15.72 -2.71
C SER A 69 7.47 15.60 -3.71
N ASN A 70 7.76 15.57 -5.01
CA ASN A 70 6.76 15.40 -6.06
C ASN A 70 6.09 14.02 -5.98
N PHE A 71 6.86 12.97 -5.67
CA PHE A 71 6.30 11.64 -5.46
C PHE A 71 5.35 11.61 -4.25
N VAL A 72 5.77 12.19 -3.11
CA VAL A 72 4.94 12.30 -1.90
C VAL A 72 3.66 13.09 -2.17
N ASN A 73 3.77 14.23 -2.86
CA ASN A 73 2.60 15.05 -3.21
C ASN A 73 1.63 14.33 -4.15
N THR A 74 2.13 13.43 -5.00
CA THR A 74 1.29 12.63 -5.92
C THR A 74 0.55 11.51 -5.19
N ILE A 75 1.18 10.85 -4.20
CA ILE A 75 0.55 9.75 -3.44
C ILE A 75 -0.39 10.24 -2.34
N ASN A 76 -0.13 11.42 -1.76
CA ASN A 76 -0.94 11.99 -0.68
C ASN A 76 -2.46 12.02 -0.96
N PRO A 77 -2.94 12.54 -2.10
CA PRO A 77 -4.37 12.56 -2.38
C PRO A 77 -4.98 11.16 -2.49
N ALA A 78 -4.21 10.17 -2.98
CA ALA A 78 -4.68 8.79 -3.03
C ALA A 78 -4.79 8.18 -1.61
N LEU A 79 -3.89 8.54 -0.70
CA LEU A 79 -3.96 8.11 0.71
C LEU A 79 -5.14 8.75 1.44
N ASP A 80 -5.42 10.04 1.19
CA ASP A 80 -6.58 10.73 1.78
C ASP A 80 -7.91 10.08 1.38
N LEU A 81 -8.04 9.59 0.15
CA LEU A 81 -9.22 8.83 -0.29
C LEU A 81 -9.38 7.47 0.41
N LEU A 82 -8.28 6.90 0.91
CA LEU A 82 -8.29 5.64 1.66
C LEU A 82 -8.54 5.85 3.16
N THR A 83 -8.27 7.04 3.71
CA THR A 83 -8.46 7.33 5.14
C THR A 83 -9.86 6.99 5.67
N PRO A 84 -10.98 7.25 4.97
CA PRO A 84 -12.30 6.91 5.48
C PRO A 84 -12.52 5.38 5.52
N LEU A 85 -11.93 4.64 4.57
CA LEU A 85 -12.00 3.18 4.53
C LEU A 85 -11.22 2.53 5.68
N LEU A 86 -10.10 3.15 6.07
CA LEU A 86 -9.28 2.73 7.22
C LEU A 86 -9.95 2.99 8.57
N VAL A 87 -10.97 3.85 8.68
CA VAL A 87 -11.69 4.06 9.95
C VAL A 87 -12.65 2.90 10.25
N HIS A 88 -13.02 2.12 9.24
CA HIS A 88 -13.94 0.99 9.39
C HIS A 88 -13.21 -0.30 9.80
N ILE A 89 -13.36 -0.70 11.06
CA ILE A 89 -12.80 -1.94 11.61
C ILE A 89 -13.11 -3.20 10.78
N PRO A 90 -14.35 -3.44 10.28
CA PRO A 90 -14.65 -4.61 9.46
C PRO A 90 -13.86 -4.66 8.14
N PHE A 91 -13.57 -3.49 7.55
CA PHE A 91 -12.75 -3.38 6.34
C PHE A 91 -11.29 -3.74 6.62
N ILE A 92 -10.69 -3.17 7.67
CA ILE A 92 -9.29 -3.48 8.02
C ILE A 92 -9.15 -4.96 8.35
N ALA A 93 -10.08 -5.51 9.14
CA ALA A 93 -10.04 -6.92 9.54
C ALA A 93 -10.06 -7.84 8.31
N SER A 94 -10.98 -7.61 7.37
CA SER A 94 -11.06 -8.41 6.15
C SER A 94 -9.88 -8.18 5.21
N PHE A 95 -9.41 -6.93 5.10
CA PHE A 95 -8.26 -6.55 4.29
C PHE A 95 -6.97 -7.17 4.77
N VAL A 96 -6.68 -7.16 6.08
CA VAL A 96 -5.48 -7.78 6.65
C VAL A 96 -5.53 -9.30 6.47
N ILE A 97 -6.68 -9.93 6.69
CA ILE A 97 -6.85 -11.38 6.44
C ILE A 97 -6.62 -11.70 4.96
N GLY A 98 -7.24 -10.92 4.06
CA GLY A 98 -7.04 -11.05 2.61
C GLY A 98 -5.58 -10.85 2.20
N LEU A 99 -4.92 -9.84 2.77
CA LEU A 99 -3.51 -9.51 2.52
C LEU A 99 -2.60 -10.62 3.00
N ILE A 100 -2.80 -11.20 4.18
CA ILE A 100 -2.02 -12.34 4.67
C ILE A 100 -2.24 -13.56 3.77
N LEU A 101 -3.47 -13.81 3.31
CA LEU A 101 -3.78 -14.93 2.42
C LEU A 101 -3.13 -14.77 1.03
N GLY A 102 -3.21 -13.58 0.42
CA GLY A 102 -2.46 -13.25 -0.80
C GLY A 102 -0.95 -13.27 -0.57
N PHE A 103 -0.58 -12.86 0.64
CA PHE A 103 0.70 -12.96 1.35
C PHE A 103 1.31 -14.35 1.30
N ARG A 104 0.51 -15.40 1.43
CA ARG A 104 0.98 -16.78 1.70
C ARG A 104 0.79 -17.73 0.53
N ARG A 105 0.23 -17.25 -0.58
CA ARG A 105 0.07 -18.08 -1.77
C ARG A 105 1.41 -18.17 -2.50
N ASP A 106 2.14 -19.23 -2.16
CA ASP A 106 3.43 -19.65 -2.73
C ASP A 106 3.28 -20.15 -4.16
#